data_AF-A0A843CN55-F1
#
_entry.id   AF-A0A843CN55-F1
#
_cell.length_a   1.000
_cell.length_b   1.000
_cell.length_c   1.000
_cell.angle_alpha   90.00
_cell.angle_beta   90.00
_cell.angle_gamma   90.00
#
_symmetry.space_group_name_H-M   'P 1'
#
loop_
_entity.id
_entity.type
_entity.pdbx_description
1 polymer ?
#
loop_
_entity_poly.entity_id
_entity_poly.type
_entity_poly.pdbx_seq_one_letter_code
_entity_poly.pdbx_strand_id
1 'polypeptide(L)'
;AGPGINLAFALAFLTLFAVVPFGFLGLVAQFGFQLNVGLGSFNMLPVPPLDGSKIFRKSIPIAFAIALPLWGMFLGLVLGILPF
;
A
#
# COMPACT_ATOMS: atom_id res chain seq x y z
N ALA A 1 10.73 -4.67 4.24
CA ALA A 1 10.03 -3.37 4.27
C ALA A 1 8.76 -3.55 5.09
N GLY A 2 8.63 -2.87 6.23
CA GLY A 2 7.42 -2.99 7.06
C GLY A 2 6.21 -2.30 6.41
N PRO A 3 4.98 -2.55 6.89
CA PRO A 3 3.78 -1.92 6.35
C PRO A 3 3.80 -0.39 6.25
N GLY A 4 4.45 0.29 7.19
CA GLY A 4 4.57 1.75 7.16
C GLY A 4 5.39 2.29 5.99
N ILE A 5 6.49 1.62 5.61
CA ILE A 5 7.28 2.06 4.45
C ILE A 5 6.58 1.69 3.14
N ASN A 6 5.83 0.57 3.11
CA ASN A 6 4.99 0.23 1.97
C ASN A 6 3.90 1.30 1.76
N LEU A 7 3.26 1.79 2.83
CA LEU A 7 2.32 2.90 2.73
C LEU A 7 2.99 4.17 2.21
N ALA A 8 4.17 4.53 2.73
CA ALA A 8 4.91 5.70 2.26
C ALA A 8 5.27 5.60 0.77
N PHE A 9 5.77 4.45 0.31
CA PHE A 9 6.10 4.25 -1.10
C PHE A 9 4.86 4.17 -1.99
N ALA A 10 3.76 3.58 -1.53
CA ALA A 10 2.49 3.63 -2.26
C ALA A 10 2.08 5.09 -2.51
N LEU A 11 2.09 5.95 -1.48
CA LEU A 11 1.75 7.37 -1.65
C LEU A 11 2.74 8.11 -2.57
N ALA A 12 4.03 7.82 -2.46
CA ALA A 12 5.05 8.42 -3.32
C ALA A 12 4.87 8.04 -4.80
N PHE A 13 4.64 6.75 -5.08
CA PHE A 13 4.42 6.28 -6.45
C PHE A 13 3.07 6.69 -7.03
N LEU A 14 2.02 6.76 -6.21
CA LEU A 14 0.73 7.34 -6.62
C LEU A 14 0.91 8.81 -7.04
N THR A 15 1.66 9.58 -6.24
CA THR A 15 1.98 10.97 -6.55
C THR A 15 2.83 11.08 -7.82
N LEU A 16 3.82 10.21 -7.98
CA LEU A 16 4.64 10.17 -9.19
C LEU A 16 3.80 9.88 -10.44
N PHE A 17 2.90 8.90 -10.38
CA PHE A 17 2.01 8.57 -11.49
C PHE A 17 1.06 9.73 -11.84
N ALA A 18 0.55 10.44 -10.83
CA ALA A 18 -0.30 11.60 -11.04
C ALA A 18 0.41 12.75 -11.79
N VAL A 19 1.73 12.90 -11.61
CA VAL A 19 2.53 13.94 -12.28
C VAL A 19 3.11 13.44 -13.62
N VAL A 20 3.45 12.16 -13.72
CA VAL A 20 4.09 11.55 -14.89
C VAL A 20 3.40 10.21 -15.24
N PRO A 21 2.20 10.25 -15.84
CA PRO A 21 1.41 9.03 -16.09
C PRO A 21 1.90 8.21 -17.29
N PHE A 22 2.68 8.79 -18.20
CA PHE A 22 3.10 8.16 -19.45
C PHE A 22 4.59 7.83 -19.51
N GLY A 23 4.93 6.86 -20.36
CA GLY A 23 6.32 6.44 -20.60
C GLY A 23 6.88 5.53 -19.50
N PHE A 24 8.20 5.31 -19.55
CA PHE A 24 8.89 4.38 -18.64
C PHE A 24 8.68 4.75 -17.16
N LEU A 25 8.74 6.05 -16.82
CA LEU A 25 8.57 6.49 -15.45
C LEU A 25 7.14 6.29 -14.93
N GLY A 26 6.13 6.45 -15.79
CA GLY A 26 4.74 6.13 -15.47
C GLY A 26 4.53 4.63 -15.21
N LEU A 27 5.14 3.77 -16.02
CA LEU A 27 5.14 2.31 -15.78
C LEU A 27 5.79 1.96 -14.43
N VAL A 28 6.96 2.55 -14.13
CA VAL A 28 7.63 2.36 -12.83
C VAL A 28 6.74 2.85 -11.68
N ALA A 29 6.05 3.97 -11.85
CA ALA A 29 5.13 4.48 -10.84
C ALA A 29 3.93 3.57 -10.62
N GLN A 30 3.32 3.06 -11.69
CA GLN A 30 2.23 2.09 -11.63
C GLN A 30 2.65 0.81 -10.90
N PHE A 31 3.73 0.16 -11.34
CA PHE A 31 4.20 -1.07 -10.69
C PHE A 31 4.67 -0.81 -9.25
N GLY A 32 5.36 0.30 -9.01
CA GLY A 32 5.79 0.71 -7.68
C GLY A 32 4.61 0.90 -6.73
N PHE A 33 3.53 1.53 -7.20
CA PHE A 33 2.28 1.67 -6.44
C PHE A 33 1.65 0.30 -6.15
N GLN A 34 1.37 -0.49 -7.18
CA GLN A 34 0.68 -1.79 -7.06
C GLN A 34 1.43 -2.76 -6.14
N LEU A 35 2.76 -2.86 -6.28
CA LEU A 35 3.59 -3.72 -5.43
C LEU A 35 3.54 -3.30 -3.96
N ASN A 36 3.68 -2.00 -3.67
CA ASN A 36 3.70 -1.52 -2.30
C ASN A 36 2.32 -1.60 -1.63
N VAL A 37 1.24 -1.29 -2.36
CA VAL A 37 -0.13 -1.45 -1.86
C VAL A 37 -0.44 -2.91 -1.58
N GLY A 38 -0.14 -3.82 -2.50
CA GLY A 38 -0.35 -5.26 -2.32
C GLY A 38 0.44 -5.81 -1.12
N LEU A 39 1.77 -5.66 -1.14
CA LEU A 39 2.64 -6.16 -0.07
C LEU A 39 2.29 -5.53 1.29
N GLY A 40 2.00 -4.23 1.33
CA GLY A 40 1.61 -3.53 2.56
C GLY A 40 0.30 -4.05 3.13
N SER A 41 -0.72 -4.20 2.30
CA SER A 41 -2.05 -4.67 2.72
C SER A 41 -1.98 -6.05 3.34
N PHE A 42 -1.34 -7.00 2.65
CA PHE A 42 -1.21 -8.37 3.16
C PHE A 42 -0.31 -8.45 4.39
N ASN A 43 0.78 -7.66 4.46
CA ASN A 43 1.61 -7.61 5.67
C ASN A 43 0.86 -7.04 6.89
N MET A 44 -0.27 -6.34 6.72
CA MET A 44 -1.12 -5.86 7.82
C MET A 44 -2.16 -6.87 8.31
N LEU A 45 -2.29 -8.06 7.71
CA LEU A 45 -3.18 -9.07 8.28
C LEU A 45 -2.73 -9.46 9.70
N PRO A 46 -3.65 -9.59 10.68
CA PRO A 46 -3.31 -9.88 12.07
C PRO A 46 -3.00 -11.38 12.31
N VAL A 47 -2.20 -11.98 11.41
CA VAL A 47 -1.87 -13.41 11.40
C VAL A 47 -0.34 -13.58 11.33
N PRO A 48 0.32 -14.28 12.26
CA PRO A 48 1.75 -14.58 12.16
C PRO A 48 2.07 -15.37 10.87
N PRO A 49 3.24 -15.16 10.21
CA PRO A 49 4.38 -14.34 10.62
C PRO A 49 4.30 -12.86 10.20
N LEU A 50 3.15 -12.41 9.68
CA LEU A 50 2.98 -11.08 9.10
C LEU A 50 3.13 -9.97 10.15
N ASP A 51 3.61 -8.81 9.73
CA ASP A 51 3.92 -7.69 10.62
C ASP A 51 2.68 -7.16 11.36
N GLY A 52 1.50 -7.26 10.74
CA GLY A 52 0.21 -6.91 11.33
C GLY A 52 -0.02 -7.63 12.66
N SER A 53 0.38 -8.89 12.79
CA SER A 53 0.26 -9.63 14.06
C SER A 53 0.97 -8.96 15.23
N LYS A 54 2.11 -8.29 14.98
CA LYS A 54 2.88 -7.56 15.99
C LYS A 54 2.34 -6.15 16.20
N ILE A 55 1.91 -5.48 15.12
CA ILE A 55 1.42 -4.10 15.16
C ILE A 55 0.07 -4.04 15.90
N PHE A 56 -0.88 -4.92 15.57
CA PHE A 56 -2.19 -5.00 16.26
C PHE A 56 -2.06 -5.32 17.75
N ARG A 57 -1.07 -6.15 18.15
CA ARG A 57 -0.78 -6.42 19.56
C ARG A 57 -0.21 -5.22 20.31
N LYS A 58 0.55 -4.36 19.63
CA LYS A 58 1.19 -3.18 20.24
C LYS A 58 0.25 -1.99 20.32
N SER A 59 -0.51 -1.71 19.26
CA SER A 59 -1.40 -0.56 19.20
C SER A 59 -2.44 -0.74 18.09
N ILE A 60 -3.70 -0.93 18.50
CA ILE A 60 -4.84 -1.01 17.59
C ILE A 60 -5.01 0.27 16.77
N PRO A 61 -4.92 1.50 17.34
CA PRO A 61 -5.02 2.72 16.55
C PRO A 61 -3.97 2.83 15.45
N ILE A 62 -2.71 2.51 15.75
CA ILE A 62 -1.62 2.54 14.76
C ILE A 62 -1.85 1.47 13.70
N ALA A 63 -2.33 0.29 14.11
CA ALA A 63 -2.63 -0.77 13.17
C ALA A 63 -3.69 -0.33 12.15
N PHE A 64 -4.80 0.25 12.59
CA PHE A 64 -5.82 0.75 11.67
C PHE A 64 -5.36 1.95 10.84
N ALA A 65 -4.55 2.85 11.40
CA ALA A 65 -4.00 3.99 10.67
C ALA A 65 -3.14 3.56 9.45
N ILE A 66 -2.53 2.37 9.52
CA ILE A 66 -1.73 1.82 8.41
C ILE A 66 -2.56 0.88 7.54
N ALA A 67 -3.36 0.00 8.16
CA ALA A 67 -4.13 -1.02 7.44
C ALA A 67 -5.23 -0.43 6.56
N LEU A 68 -6.01 0.54 7.07
CA LEU A 68 -7.16 1.07 6.34
C LEU A 68 -6.77 1.78 5.04
N PRO A 69 -5.75 2.66 4.99
CA PRO A 69 -5.32 3.26 3.73
C PRO A 69 -4.80 2.22 2.73
N LEU A 70 -3.98 1.27 3.20
CA LEU A 70 -3.43 0.21 2.34
C LEU A 70 -4.53 -0.65 1.73
N TRP A 71 -5.44 -1.17 2.55
CA TRP A 71 -6.56 -1.98 2.08
C TRP A 71 -7.55 -1.17 1.24
N GLY A 72 -7.78 0.10 1.56
CA GLY A 72 -8.60 1.00 0.74
C GLY A 72 -8.03 1.17 -0.67
N MET A 73 -6.71 1.42 -0.78
CA MET A 73 -6.02 1.48 -2.08
C MET A 73 -6.03 0.13 -2.79
N PHE A 74 -5.83 -0.98 -2.08
CA PHE A 74 -5.83 -2.32 -2.66
C PHE A 74 -7.20 -2.69 -3.24
N LEU A 75 -8.27 -2.42 -2.51
CA LEU A 75 -9.64 -2.62 -3.00
C LEU A 75 -9.93 -1.69 -4.18
N GLY A 76 -9.47 -0.43 -4.13
CA GLY A 76 -9.58 0.50 -5.25
C GLY A 76 -8.89 -0.01 -6.53
N LEU A 77 -7.74 -0.67 -6.40
CA LEU A 77 -7.05 -1.35 -7.50
C LEU A 77 -7.86 -2.54 -8.03
N VAL A 78 -8.26 -3.46 -7.14
CA VAL A 78 -8.94 -4.71 -7.54
C VAL A 78 -10.31 -4.46 -8.16
N LEU A 79 -11.01 -3.41 -7.70
CA LEU A 79 -12.32 -3.02 -8.21
C LEU A 79 -12.24 -2.13 -9.47
N GLY A 80 -11.03 -1.79 -9.95
CA GLY A 80 -10.85 -0.92 -11.12
C GLY A 80 -11.27 0.53 -10.90
N ILE A 81 -11.29 1.00 -9.65
CA ILE A 81 -11.63 2.39 -9.29
C ILE A 81 -10.41 3.30 -9.50
N LEU A 82 -9.20 2.79 -9.21
CA LEU A 82 -7.95 3.52 -9.44
C LEU A 82 -7.50 3.37 -10.90
N PRO A 83 -6.85 4.41 -11.48
CA PRO A 83 -6.64 4.55 -12.93
C PRO A 83 -5.48 3.69 -13.49
N PHE A 84 -5.24 2.52 -12.90
CA PHE A 84 -4.13 1.62 -13.22
C PHE A 84 -4.59 0.36 -13.94
#